data_AF-A0A2T5C930-F1
#
_entry.id   AF-A0A2T5C930-F1
#
_cell.length_a   1.000
_cell.length_b   1.000
_cell.length_c   1.000
_cell.angle_alpha   90.00
_cell.angle_beta   90.00
_cell.angle_gamma   90.00
#
_symmetry.space_group_name_H-M   'P 1'
#
loop_
_entity.id
_entity.type
_entity.pdbx_description
1 polymer ?
#
loop_
_entity_poly.entity_id
_entity_poly.type
_entity_poly.pdbx_seq_one_letter_code
_entity_poly.pdbx_strand_id
1 'polypeptide(L)'
;MKRLAFFTIYWNNIVSCMAWIVLYRKHHHPIQPWRNVMRKTWRKLYGTAAMVFLLCLTGLIMSATAFAQQCVDNGDGTVTDKANRLVWQKETAGPMDWNAAMSYAQSRPQGGYSDWRLPTKQELTGLFNSPCKDLLTVLKDPYWSSTTETNAISRLVAWLVHFRDGQSDLIWTEYSVYYARGVRTAR
;
A
#
# COMPACT_ATOMS: atom_id res chain seq x y z
N MET A 1 30.93 12.43 0.14
CA MET A 1 31.87 12.45 -1.01
C MET A 1 33.20 11.68 -0.82
N LYS A 2 33.44 10.93 0.28
CA LYS A 2 34.71 10.18 0.48
C LYS A 2 34.65 8.66 0.20
N ARG A 3 33.47 8.08 -0.05
CA ARG A 3 33.32 6.61 -0.30
C ARG A 3 33.48 6.19 -1.78
N LEU A 4 33.32 7.11 -2.73
CA LEU A 4 33.47 6.84 -4.17
C LEU A 4 34.94 6.78 -4.63
N ALA A 5 35.85 7.43 -3.91
CA ALA A 5 37.28 7.47 -4.26
C ALA A 5 38.02 6.14 -3.96
N PHE A 6 37.53 5.35 -3.00
CA PHE A 6 38.12 4.03 -2.70
C PHE A 6 37.78 2.99 -3.76
N PHE A 7 36.59 3.06 -4.36
CA PHE A 7 36.16 2.12 -5.39
C PHE A 7 36.92 2.30 -6.70
N THR A 8 37.25 3.54 -7.08
CA THR A 8 38.00 3.84 -8.31
C THR A 8 39.47 3.43 -8.23
N ILE A 9 40.11 3.58 -7.06
CA ILE A 9 41.51 3.14 -6.85
C ILE A 9 41.61 1.60 -6.87
N TYR A 10 40.65 0.91 -6.24
CA TYR A 10 40.63 -0.54 -6.21
C TYR A 10 40.38 -1.14 -7.61
N TRP A 11 39.49 -0.52 -8.40
CA TRP A 11 39.20 -0.93 -9.77
C TRP A 11 40.41 -0.70 -10.71
N ASN A 12 41.10 0.43 -10.58
CA ASN A 12 42.28 0.73 -11.39
C ASN A 12 43.45 -0.22 -11.13
N ASN A 13 43.65 -0.66 -9.88
CA ASN A 13 44.69 -1.64 -9.55
C ASN A 13 44.36 -3.04 -10.10
N ILE A 14 43.09 -3.45 -10.12
CA ILE A 14 42.66 -4.72 -10.72
C ILE A 14 42.85 -4.69 -12.25
N VAL A 15 42.46 -3.59 -12.91
CA VAL A 15 42.59 -3.44 -14.37
C VAL A 15 44.06 -3.38 -14.79
N SER A 16 44.91 -2.68 -14.03
CA SER A 16 46.36 -2.64 -14.27
C SER A 16 47.02 -4.01 -14.09
N CYS A 17 46.63 -4.75 -13.05
CA CYS A 17 47.12 -6.11 -12.80
C CYS A 17 46.68 -7.09 -13.92
N MET A 18 45.44 -6.98 -14.40
CA MET A 18 44.97 -7.76 -15.55
C MET A 18 45.69 -7.37 -16.84
N ALA A 19 45.95 -6.09 -17.09
CA ALA A 19 46.72 -5.63 -18.24
C ALA A 19 48.16 -6.17 -18.23
N TRP A 20 48.80 -6.21 -17.05
CA TRP A 20 50.13 -6.80 -16.87
C TRP A 20 50.13 -8.31 -17.13
N ILE A 21 49.10 -9.03 -16.68
CA ILE A 21 48.93 -10.48 -16.94
C ILE A 21 48.69 -10.76 -18.44
N VAL A 22 47.99 -9.88 -19.16
CA VAL A 22 47.79 -10.02 -20.61
C VAL A 22 49.08 -9.76 -21.39
N LEU A 23 49.84 -8.72 -21.02
CA LEU A 23 51.09 -8.35 -21.70
C LEU A 23 52.22 -9.35 -21.45
N TYR A 24 52.35 -9.86 -20.22
CA TYR A 24 53.35 -10.89 -19.87
C TYR A 24 53.14 -12.21 -20.61
N ARG A 25 51.91 -12.50 -21.03
CA ARG A 25 51.52 -13.73 -21.75
C ARG A 25 51.96 -13.78 -23.22
N LYS A 26 52.45 -12.67 -23.78
CA LYS A 26 52.82 -12.57 -25.21
C LYS A 26 54.20 -13.18 -25.52
N HIS A 27 55.07 -13.34 -24.52
CA HIS A 27 56.48 -13.73 -24.74
C HIS A 27 56.86 -15.17 -24.34
N HIS A 28 56.01 -15.91 -23.60
CA HIS A 28 56.30 -17.30 -23.23
C HIS A 28 55.09 -18.20 -23.42
N HIS A 29 55.17 -19.13 -24.38
CA HIS A 29 54.24 -20.26 -24.45
C HIS A 29 54.54 -21.21 -23.28
N PRO A 30 53.52 -21.51 -22.47
CA PRO A 30 53.17 -22.92 -22.36
C PRO A 30 51.69 -23.11 -22.68
N ILE A 31 51.40 -24.28 -23.26
CA ILE A 31 50.06 -24.84 -23.44
C ILE A 31 49.25 -24.54 -22.18
N GLN A 32 48.07 -23.91 -22.32
CA GLN A 32 47.26 -23.45 -21.19
C GLN A 32 46.09 -24.44 -20.94
N PRO A 33 46.31 -25.59 -20.26
CA PRO A 33 45.20 -26.43 -19.79
C PRO A 33 44.23 -25.60 -18.93
N TRP A 34 44.79 -24.60 -18.23
CA TRP A 34 44.09 -23.64 -17.39
C TRP A 34 43.13 -22.72 -18.13
N ARG A 35 43.27 -22.46 -19.45
CA ARG A 35 42.29 -21.62 -20.19
C ARG A 35 40.93 -22.31 -20.30
N ASN A 36 40.94 -23.62 -20.53
CA ASN A 36 39.71 -24.40 -20.63
C ASN A 36 39.12 -24.65 -19.24
N VAL A 37 39.97 -24.87 -18.24
CA VAL A 37 39.56 -24.96 -16.83
C VAL A 37 38.94 -23.63 -16.35
N MET A 38 39.60 -22.50 -16.58
CA MET A 38 39.08 -21.17 -16.24
C MET A 38 37.79 -20.86 -16.99
N ARG A 39 37.71 -21.12 -18.29
CA ARG A 39 36.45 -20.88 -19.03
C ARG A 39 35.30 -21.74 -18.50
N LYS A 40 35.60 -22.97 -18.06
CA LYS A 40 34.61 -23.88 -17.45
C LYS A 40 34.21 -23.44 -16.04
N THR A 41 35.14 -22.96 -15.21
CA THR A 41 34.83 -22.43 -13.87
C THR A 41 34.10 -21.10 -13.93
N TRP A 42 34.49 -20.19 -14.83
CA TRP A 42 33.80 -18.90 -15.03
C TRP A 42 32.38 -19.09 -15.56
N ARG A 43 32.14 -20.03 -16.48
CA ARG A 43 30.77 -20.41 -16.91
C ARG A 43 29.91 -20.94 -15.76
N LYS A 44 30.50 -21.76 -14.88
CA LYS A 44 29.81 -22.27 -13.68
C LYS A 44 29.46 -21.14 -12.71
N LEU A 45 30.43 -20.27 -12.41
CA LEU A 45 30.24 -19.12 -11.51
C LEU A 45 29.20 -18.12 -12.04
N TYR A 46 29.25 -17.80 -13.34
CA TYR A 46 28.27 -16.91 -13.97
C TYR A 46 26.88 -17.56 -13.98
N GLY A 47 26.79 -18.86 -14.26
CA GLY A 47 25.52 -19.60 -14.21
C GLY A 47 24.93 -19.64 -12.80
N THR A 48 25.75 -19.91 -11.77
CA THR A 48 25.28 -19.90 -10.38
C THR A 48 24.87 -18.50 -9.92
N ALA A 49 25.64 -17.47 -10.26
CA ALA A 49 25.33 -16.08 -9.90
C ALA A 49 24.05 -15.60 -10.60
N ALA A 50 23.86 -15.93 -11.89
CA ALA A 50 22.65 -15.62 -12.63
C ALA A 50 21.43 -16.34 -12.04
N MET A 51 21.56 -17.61 -11.65
CA MET A 51 20.46 -18.34 -10.98
C MET A 51 20.12 -17.74 -9.61
N VAL A 52 21.12 -17.39 -8.80
CA VAL A 52 20.87 -16.72 -7.51
C VAL A 52 20.22 -15.36 -7.71
N PHE A 53 20.67 -14.58 -8.70
CA PHE A 53 20.06 -13.29 -9.04
C PHE A 53 18.62 -13.45 -9.52
N LEU A 54 18.33 -14.43 -10.38
CA LEU A 54 16.98 -14.74 -10.82
C LEU A 54 16.09 -15.20 -9.67
N LEU A 55 16.60 -16.04 -8.76
CA LEU A 55 15.89 -16.47 -7.55
C LEU A 55 15.62 -15.31 -6.58
N CYS A 56 16.56 -14.36 -6.46
CA CYS A 56 16.35 -13.15 -5.68
C CYS A 56 15.34 -12.22 -6.35
N LEU A 57 15.38 -12.06 -7.68
CA LEU A 57 14.41 -11.26 -8.41
C LEU A 57 13.00 -11.87 -8.32
N THR A 58 12.87 -13.19 -8.44
CA THR A 58 11.57 -13.85 -8.25
C THR A 58 11.09 -13.76 -6.80
N GLY A 59 11.98 -13.86 -5.81
CA GLY A 59 11.65 -13.62 -4.40
C GLY A 59 11.19 -12.18 -4.12
N LEU A 60 11.84 -11.19 -4.74
CA LEU A 60 11.45 -9.77 -4.65
C LEU A 60 10.09 -9.52 -5.32
N ILE A 61 9.85 -10.12 -6.49
CA ILE A 61 8.57 -10.02 -7.21
C ILE A 61 7.46 -10.74 -6.45
N MET A 62 7.71 -11.93 -5.89
CA MET A 62 6.73 -12.65 -5.08
C MET A 62 6.38 -11.91 -3.80
N SER A 63 7.33 -11.23 -3.14
CA SER A 63 7.02 -10.38 -1.99
C SER A 63 6.17 -9.17 -2.37
N ALA A 64 6.33 -8.63 -3.58
CA ALA A 64 5.50 -7.53 -4.08
C ALA A 64 4.08 -7.98 -4.44
N THR A 65 3.88 -9.25 -4.84
CA THR A 65 2.56 -9.80 -5.20
C THR A 65 1.85 -10.57 -4.07
N ALA A 66 2.59 -11.03 -3.05
CA ALA A 66 2.06 -11.82 -1.92
C ALA A 66 1.41 -10.96 -0.82
N PHE A 67 1.57 -9.63 -0.85
CA PHE A 67 0.57 -8.76 -0.28
C PHE A 67 -0.65 -8.82 -1.20
N ALA A 68 -1.54 -9.77 -0.93
CA ALA A 68 -2.89 -9.73 -1.48
C ALA A 68 -3.42 -8.30 -1.24
N GLN A 69 -3.61 -7.55 -2.32
CA GLN A 69 -4.04 -6.16 -2.29
C GLN A 69 -5.25 -6.04 -1.35
N GLN A 70 -5.02 -5.48 -0.15
CA GLN A 70 -6.02 -5.36 0.93
C GLN A 70 -7.22 -4.53 0.46
N CYS A 71 -6.96 -3.59 -0.44
CA CYS A 71 -7.90 -2.58 -0.89
C CYS A 71 -7.99 -2.61 -2.41
N VAL A 72 -9.14 -3.01 -2.95
CA VAL A 72 -9.37 -3.11 -4.39
C VAL A 72 -10.27 -1.98 -4.83
N ASP A 73 -9.79 -1.18 -5.77
CA ASP A 73 -10.61 -0.26 -6.53
C ASP A 73 -11.49 -1.04 -7.52
N ASN A 74 -12.81 -0.94 -7.38
CA ASN A 74 -13.75 -1.68 -8.21
C ASN A 74 -14.05 -0.97 -9.55
N GLY A 75 -13.55 0.25 -9.77
CA GLY A 75 -13.79 1.02 -11.00
C GLY A 75 -15.21 1.60 -11.14
N ASP A 76 -16.08 1.39 -10.15
CA ASP A 76 -17.50 1.79 -10.14
C ASP A 76 -17.82 2.91 -9.12
N GLY A 77 -16.76 3.58 -8.63
CA GLY A 77 -16.87 4.55 -7.54
C GLY A 77 -16.80 3.93 -6.15
N THR A 78 -16.41 2.66 -6.01
CA THR A 78 -16.26 1.98 -4.72
C THR A 78 -14.89 1.33 -4.53
N VAL A 79 -14.51 1.10 -3.27
CA VAL A 79 -13.28 0.40 -2.88
C VAL A 79 -13.61 -0.72 -1.91
N THR A 80 -13.18 -1.93 -2.23
CA THR A 80 -13.34 -3.12 -1.38
C THR A 80 -12.16 -3.24 -0.42
N ASP A 81 -12.42 -3.16 0.89
CA ASP A 81 -11.49 -3.53 1.96
C ASP A 81 -11.69 -5.01 2.30
N LYS A 82 -10.78 -5.86 1.82
CA LYS A 82 -10.83 -7.31 2.01
C LYS A 82 -10.56 -7.73 3.46
N ALA A 83 -9.76 -6.96 4.20
CA ALA A 83 -9.41 -7.32 5.58
C ALA A 83 -10.63 -7.17 6.50
N ASN A 84 -11.39 -6.09 6.31
CA ASN A 84 -12.59 -5.81 7.11
C ASN A 84 -13.88 -6.35 6.49
N ARG A 85 -13.81 -6.90 5.27
CA ARG A 85 -14.96 -7.31 4.46
C ARG A 85 -15.98 -6.17 4.27
N LEU A 86 -15.47 -4.99 3.97
CA LEU A 86 -16.28 -3.79 3.74
C LEU A 86 -16.07 -3.29 2.32
N VAL A 87 -17.08 -2.59 1.79
CA VAL A 87 -16.96 -1.81 0.56
C VAL A 87 -17.32 -0.37 0.89
N TRP A 88 -16.44 0.55 0.52
CA TRP A 88 -16.55 1.98 0.79
C TRP A 88 -16.94 2.74 -0.46
N GLN A 89 -17.81 3.73 -0.34
CA GLN A 89 -17.94 4.76 -1.37
C GLN A 89 -16.61 5.50 -1.49
N LYS A 90 -16.17 5.83 -2.71
CA LYS A 90 -14.93 6.61 -2.93
C LYS A 90 -15.08 8.07 -2.58
N GLU A 91 -16.17 8.67 -3.01
CA GLU A 91 -16.43 10.09 -2.78
C GLU A 91 -16.97 10.32 -1.36
N THR A 92 -16.71 11.52 -0.85
CA THR A 92 -17.32 12.04 0.36
C THR A 92 -18.59 12.79 0.00
N ALA A 93 -19.66 12.55 0.76
CA ALA A 93 -20.87 13.36 0.71
C ALA A 93 -20.68 14.63 1.54
N GLY A 94 -21.15 15.77 1.04
CA GLY A 94 -21.01 17.08 1.69
C GLY A 94 -21.59 17.15 3.11
N PRO A 95 -21.33 18.24 3.83
CA PRO A 95 -21.77 18.37 5.21
C PRO A 95 -23.30 18.39 5.29
N MET A 96 -23.85 17.56 6.17
CA MET A 96 -25.28 17.42 6.41
C MET A 96 -25.55 17.05 7.87
N ASP A 97 -26.78 17.24 8.33
CA ASP A 97 -27.18 16.78 9.66
C ASP A 97 -27.16 15.24 9.72
N TRP A 98 -27.18 14.70 10.94
CA TRP A 98 -27.03 13.26 11.14
C TRP A 98 -28.17 12.42 10.54
N ASN A 99 -29.41 12.93 10.58
CA ASN A 99 -30.56 12.23 10.00
C ASN A 99 -30.46 12.21 8.47
N ALA A 100 -30.09 13.35 7.88
CA ALA A 100 -29.80 13.45 6.45
C ALA A 100 -28.64 12.52 6.04
N ALA A 101 -27.58 12.39 6.86
CA ALA A 101 -26.48 11.45 6.63
C ALA A 101 -26.93 9.99 6.61
N MET A 102 -27.81 9.62 7.55
CA MET A 102 -28.40 8.29 7.60
C MET A 102 -29.24 7.99 6.35
N SER A 103 -30.10 8.93 5.96
CA SER A 103 -30.94 8.81 4.76
C SER A 103 -30.10 8.78 3.48
N TYR A 104 -29.11 9.68 3.35
CA TYR A 104 -28.18 9.74 2.22
C TYR A 104 -27.51 8.38 1.98
N ALA A 105 -27.01 7.76 3.05
CA ALA A 105 -26.30 6.49 2.94
C ALA A 105 -27.22 5.37 2.46
N GLN A 106 -28.51 5.38 2.80
CA GLN A 106 -29.49 4.38 2.39
C GLN A 106 -30.05 4.65 0.99
N SER A 107 -30.17 5.92 0.58
CA SER A 107 -30.89 6.31 -0.64
C SER A 107 -30.00 6.43 -1.88
N ARG A 108 -28.67 6.34 -1.74
CA ARG A 108 -27.73 6.54 -2.86
C ARG A 108 -27.08 5.23 -3.30
N PRO A 109 -27.72 4.49 -4.23
CA PRO A 109 -27.12 3.29 -4.79
C PRO A 109 -25.85 3.65 -5.58
N GLN A 110 -24.72 3.10 -5.16
CA GLN A 110 -23.43 3.19 -5.86
C GLN A 110 -22.97 1.78 -6.22
N GLY A 111 -22.35 1.62 -7.39
CA GLY A 111 -21.85 0.31 -7.86
C GLY A 111 -22.93 -0.75 -8.11
N GLY A 112 -24.20 -0.33 -8.28
CA GLY A 112 -25.32 -1.26 -8.46
C GLY A 112 -25.84 -1.91 -7.17
N TYR A 113 -25.43 -1.41 -6.00
CA TYR A 113 -25.84 -1.96 -4.70
C TYR A 113 -26.80 -1.03 -3.96
N SER A 114 -27.69 -1.61 -3.14
CA SER A 114 -28.73 -0.90 -2.38
C SER A 114 -28.62 -1.08 -0.86
N ASP A 115 -27.67 -1.89 -0.38
CA ASP A 115 -27.44 -2.20 1.04
C ASP A 115 -26.39 -1.26 1.68
N TRP A 116 -26.35 -0.02 1.20
CA TRP A 116 -25.48 1.02 1.74
C TRP A 116 -26.03 1.54 3.08
N ARG A 117 -25.12 1.81 4.00
CA ARG A 117 -25.43 2.36 5.32
C ARG A 117 -24.36 3.34 5.77
N LEU A 118 -24.71 4.14 6.77
CA LEU A 118 -23.73 4.98 7.45
C LEU A 118 -22.78 4.08 8.29
N PRO A 119 -21.47 4.31 8.30
CA PRO A 119 -20.51 3.45 8.97
C PRO A 119 -20.60 3.62 10.47
N THR A 120 -20.26 2.58 11.22
CA THR A 120 -20.13 2.67 12.67
C THR A 120 -18.88 3.43 13.06
N LYS A 121 -18.81 3.91 14.30
CA LYS A 121 -17.60 4.57 14.85
C LYS A 121 -16.36 3.69 14.65
N GLN A 122 -16.47 2.40 14.96
CA GLN A 122 -15.36 1.45 14.85
C GLN A 122 -14.88 1.27 13.40
N GLU A 123 -15.80 1.22 12.44
CA GLU A 123 -15.45 1.11 11.02
C GLU A 123 -14.75 2.38 10.51
N LEU A 124 -15.17 3.58 10.93
CA LEU A 124 -14.47 4.82 10.57
C LEU A 124 -13.08 4.90 11.19
N THR A 125 -12.93 4.54 12.46
CA THR A 125 -11.61 4.46 13.12
C THR A 125 -10.72 3.41 12.44
N GLY A 126 -11.29 2.28 12.04
CA GLY A 126 -10.60 1.27 11.25
C GLY A 126 -10.15 1.80 9.90
N LEU A 127 -11.03 2.51 9.19
CA LEU A 127 -10.71 3.14 7.91
C LEU A 127 -9.62 4.19 8.03
N PHE A 128 -9.63 5.01 9.08
CA PHE A 128 -8.59 6.02 9.33
C PHE A 128 -7.18 5.41 9.35
N ASN A 129 -7.05 4.22 9.95
CA ASN A 129 -5.80 3.47 10.07
C ASN A 129 -5.54 2.51 8.89
N SER A 130 -6.49 2.38 7.97
CA SER A 130 -6.41 1.44 6.86
C SER A 130 -5.65 2.05 5.68
N PRO A 131 -4.79 1.28 4.97
CA PRO A 131 -4.22 1.73 3.70
C PRO A 131 -5.30 1.96 2.63
N CYS A 132 -6.51 1.43 2.81
CA CYS A 132 -7.62 1.66 1.87
C CYS A 132 -8.03 3.12 1.77
N LYS A 133 -7.73 3.91 2.81
CA LYS A 133 -7.97 5.35 2.85
C LYS A 133 -7.33 6.09 1.66
N ASP A 134 -6.17 5.63 1.18
CA ASP A 134 -5.42 6.28 0.10
C ASP A 134 -6.09 6.11 -1.27
N LEU A 135 -7.04 5.17 -1.39
CA LEU A 135 -7.87 4.98 -2.59
C LEU A 135 -9.19 5.74 -2.54
N LEU A 136 -9.45 6.48 -1.44
CA LEU A 136 -10.66 7.23 -1.19
C LEU A 136 -10.40 8.74 -1.24
N THR A 137 -11.43 9.51 -1.59
CA THR A 137 -11.38 10.98 -1.46
C THR A 137 -11.68 11.36 -0.02
N VAL A 138 -10.65 11.48 0.83
CA VAL A 138 -10.83 11.78 2.25
C VAL A 138 -10.46 13.23 2.59
N LEU A 139 -11.44 13.97 3.10
CA LEU A 139 -11.24 15.28 3.70
C LEU A 139 -10.74 15.14 5.16
N LYS A 140 -9.90 16.07 5.62
CA LYS A 140 -9.36 16.10 7.00
C LYS A 140 -10.37 16.70 8.01
N ASP A 141 -11.64 16.38 7.80
CA ASP A 141 -12.79 16.89 8.54
C ASP A 141 -13.49 15.74 9.29
N PRO A 142 -14.46 16.05 10.18
CA PRO A 142 -15.23 15.04 10.89
C PRO A 142 -16.23 14.32 9.98
N TYR A 143 -16.39 13.02 10.21
CA TYR A 143 -17.39 12.18 9.52
C TYR A 143 -18.39 11.61 10.52
N TRP A 144 -19.68 11.73 10.19
CA TRP A 144 -20.74 11.11 10.96
C TRP A 144 -20.63 9.59 10.96
N SER A 145 -20.90 8.98 12.12
CA SER A 145 -21.11 7.55 12.26
C SER A 145 -22.56 7.22 12.61
N SER A 146 -22.99 5.98 12.35
CA SER A 146 -24.29 5.46 12.78
C SER A 146 -24.35 5.10 14.27
N THR A 147 -23.23 5.20 15.00
CA THR A 147 -23.16 4.82 16.41
C THR A 147 -23.69 5.95 17.30
N THR A 148 -24.69 5.64 18.13
CA THR A 148 -25.22 6.53 19.18
C THR A 148 -24.80 6.01 20.56
N GLU A 149 -25.02 6.81 21.61
CA GLU A 149 -24.96 6.33 23.00
C GLU A 149 -26.13 5.39 23.33
N THR A 150 -26.07 4.71 24.47
CA THR A 150 -27.12 3.78 24.94
C THR A 150 -28.10 4.39 25.95
N ASN A 151 -27.84 5.61 26.43
CA ASN A 151 -28.63 6.27 27.47
C ASN A 151 -29.82 7.06 26.89
N ALA A 152 -30.59 7.73 27.77
CA ALA A 152 -31.81 8.47 27.39
C ALA A 152 -31.57 9.58 26.34
N ILE A 153 -30.32 10.05 26.16
CA ILE A 153 -29.93 11.10 25.22
C ILE A 153 -29.52 10.50 23.86
N SER A 154 -29.45 9.17 23.72
CA SER A 154 -29.06 8.44 22.51
C SER A 154 -29.70 8.92 21.21
N ARG A 155 -30.94 9.44 21.26
CA ARG A 155 -31.64 9.97 20.08
C ARG A 155 -31.15 11.34 19.61
N LEU A 156 -30.44 12.07 20.48
CA LEU A 156 -30.03 13.45 20.27
C LEU A 156 -28.53 13.58 20.02
N VAL A 157 -27.75 12.51 20.19
CA VAL A 157 -26.30 12.51 20.02
C VAL A 157 -25.81 11.35 19.18
N ALA A 158 -24.79 11.61 18.37
CA ALA A 158 -24.12 10.60 17.56
C ALA A 158 -22.61 10.79 17.59
N TRP A 159 -21.90 9.68 17.44
CA TRP A 159 -20.45 9.69 17.34
C TRP A 159 -20.00 10.15 15.95
N LEU A 160 -18.90 10.89 15.90
CA LEU A 160 -18.17 11.18 14.68
C LEU A 160 -16.68 10.79 14.82
N VAL A 161 -15.97 10.74 13.70
CA VAL A 161 -14.51 10.51 13.66
C VAL A 161 -13.84 11.59 12.84
N HIS A 162 -12.82 12.23 13.41
CA HIS A 162 -11.96 13.23 12.77
C HIS A 162 -10.92 12.55 11.90
N PHE A 163 -10.94 12.80 10.59
CA PHE A 163 -9.90 12.25 9.69
C PHE A 163 -8.62 13.11 9.64
N ARG A 164 -8.54 14.14 10.48
CA ARG A 164 -7.31 14.91 10.73
C ARG A 164 -6.31 14.12 11.58
N ASP A 165 -6.79 13.49 12.64
CA ASP A 165 -5.99 12.89 13.72
C ASP A 165 -6.53 11.55 14.25
N GLY A 166 -7.72 11.11 13.79
CA GLY A 166 -8.33 9.85 14.17
C GLY A 166 -9.13 9.90 15.47
N GLN A 167 -9.28 11.07 16.09
CA GLN A 167 -10.07 11.21 17.31
C GLN A 167 -11.58 11.05 17.03
N SER A 168 -12.34 10.67 18.05
CA SER A 168 -13.79 10.54 17.96
C SER A 168 -14.49 11.32 19.05
N ASP A 169 -15.53 12.05 18.69
CA ASP A 169 -16.32 12.87 19.60
C ASP A 169 -17.80 12.50 19.53
N LEU A 170 -18.53 12.79 20.61
CA LEU A 170 -19.97 12.64 20.71
C LEU A 170 -20.62 14.02 20.58
N ILE A 171 -21.48 14.21 19.57
CA ILE A 171 -22.02 15.53 19.21
C ILE A 171 -23.55 15.49 19.11
N TRP A 172 -24.18 16.62 19.44
CA TRP A 172 -25.62 16.86 19.25
C TRP A 172 -26.01 16.88 17.77
N THR A 173 -26.97 16.05 17.39
CA THR A 173 -27.33 15.80 15.98
C THR A 173 -28.17 16.92 15.35
N GLU A 174 -28.97 17.64 16.15
CA GLU A 174 -29.98 18.59 15.67
C GLU A 174 -29.40 19.89 15.09
N TYR A 175 -28.18 20.27 15.48
CA TYR A 175 -27.58 21.56 15.10
C TYR A 175 -26.21 21.44 14.42
N SER A 176 -25.77 20.22 14.10
CA SER A 176 -24.42 19.96 13.63
C SER A 176 -24.44 19.38 12.22
N VAL A 177 -23.58 19.90 11.36
CA VAL A 177 -23.42 19.40 9.98
C VAL A 177 -22.00 18.90 9.77
N TYR A 178 -21.87 17.64 9.34
CA TYR A 178 -20.59 17.00 9.08
C TYR A 178 -20.68 16.08 7.86
N TYR A 179 -19.53 15.64 7.37
CA TYR A 179 -19.44 14.81 6.18
C TYR A 179 -19.97 13.40 6.42
N ALA A 180 -20.43 12.77 5.35
CA ALA A 180 -20.90 11.39 5.37
C ALA A 180 -20.22 10.56 4.28
N ARG A 181 -20.08 9.26 4.53
CA ARG A 181 -19.57 8.28 3.57
C ARG A 181 -20.35 6.99 3.73
N GLY A 182 -20.84 6.42 2.64
CA GLY A 182 -21.49 5.12 2.68
C GLY A 182 -20.49 3.97 2.85
N VAL A 183 -20.89 2.97 3.63
CA VAL A 183 -20.23 1.66 3.71
C VAL A 183 -21.26 0.56 3.53
N ARG A 184 -20.81 -0.60 3.05
CA ARG A 184 -21.59 -1.84 2.99
C ARG A 184 -20.70 -3.04 3.26
N THR A 185 -21.31 -4.20 3.46
CA THR A 185 -20.58 -5.47 3.63
C THR A 185 -20.17 -6.04 2.27
N ALA A 186 -18.90 -6.46 2.14
CA ALA A 186 -18.42 -7.19 0.98
C ALA A 186 -18.99 -8.63 0.98
N ARG A 187 -19.56 -9.05 -0.15
CA ARG A 187 -20.08 -10.40 -0.38
C ARG A 187 -19.06 -11.25 -1.12
#